data_AF-A0A1C5DQI4-F1
#
_entry.id   AF-A0A1C5DQI4-F1
#
_cell.length_a   1.000
_cell.length_b   1.000
_cell.length_c   1.000
_cell.angle_alpha   90.00
_cell.angle_beta   90.00
_cell.angle_gamma   90.00
#
_symmetry.space_group_name_H-M   'P 1'
#
loop_
_entity.id
_entity.type
_entity.pdbx_description
1 polymer ?
#
loop_
_entity_poly.entity_id
_entity_poly.type
_entity_poly.pdbx_seq_one_letter_code
_entity_poly.pdbx_strand_id
1 'polypeptide(L)'
;MLSDGPTDYTKIKAQVDAKNVTWDVTDTDTLWAKRECGKLLMPLDPKIVDTSKLPKDMGGKCSVPAMSYGVVLMYDKKKFGGNPPKSWADFFNTGKYPGKRAIPGIPSDASPGALEAALLVDGVAPDRLYPLNVDRALKKLTSVRSSLVFWDTGARSQQLLESGEVSMAMVWSGRAYAAGLELFEHGE
;
A
#
# COMPACT_ATOMS: atom_id res chain seq x y z
N MET A 1 4.74 2.74 26.27
CA MET A 1 5.04 1.83 25.15
C MET A 1 6.09 2.51 24.30
N LEU A 2 7.19 1.82 24.00
CA LEU A 2 8.14 2.28 22.99
C LEU A 2 7.43 2.13 21.63
N SER A 3 7.23 3.25 20.93
CA SER A 3 6.74 3.23 19.54
C SER A 3 7.96 3.34 18.64
N ASP A 4 8.21 2.29 17.86
CA ASP A 4 9.37 2.15 16.97
C ASP A 4 8.84 1.62 15.63
N GLY A 5 9.15 2.31 14.54
CA GLY A 5 8.59 2.01 13.22
C GLY A 5 9.36 2.73 12.09
N PRO A 6 9.13 2.38 10.82
CA PRO A 6 8.16 1.39 10.32
C PRO A 6 8.53 -0.07 10.66
N THR A 7 7.56 -0.98 10.57
CA THR A 7 7.81 -2.40 10.82
C THR A 7 8.83 -2.97 9.83
N ASP A 8 9.87 -3.61 10.35
CA ASP A 8 10.88 -4.32 9.57
C ASP A 8 10.87 -5.81 9.93
N TYR A 9 10.54 -6.65 8.94
CA TYR A 9 10.46 -8.11 9.11
C TYR A 9 11.81 -8.77 9.45
N THR A 10 12.92 -8.19 9.01
CA THR A 10 14.28 -8.66 9.34
C THR A 10 14.58 -8.42 10.82
N LYS A 11 14.16 -7.26 11.34
CA LYS A 11 14.31 -6.92 12.75
C LYS A 11 13.45 -7.82 13.65
N ILE A 12 12.22 -8.14 13.25
CA ILE A 12 11.37 -9.12 13.95
C ILE A 12 12.09 -10.48 14.01
N LYS A 13 12.57 -10.96 12.86
CA LYS A 13 13.30 -12.24 12.80
C LYS A 13 14.52 -12.25 13.71
N ALA A 14 15.35 -11.19 13.67
CA ALA A 14 16.54 -11.09 14.51
C ALA A 14 16.22 -11.12 16.02
N GLN A 15 15.16 -10.43 16.45
CA GLN A 15 14.70 -10.42 17.84
C GLN A 15 14.27 -11.82 18.31
N VAL A 16 13.49 -12.53 17.50
CA VAL A 16 13.02 -13.89 17.79
C VAL A 16 14.19 -14.88 17.85
N ASP A 17 15.06 -14.86 16.84
CA ASP A 17 16.23 -15.74 16.76
C ASP A 17 17.19 -15.52 17.95
N ALA A 18 17.37 -14.26 18.36
CA ALA A 18 18.21 -13.88 19.52
C ALA A 18 17.53 -14.10 20.88
N LYS A 19 16.24 -14.49 20.91
CA LYS A 19 15.42 -14.59 22.12
C LYS A 19 15.40 -13.32 22.96
N ASN A 20 15.51 -12.16 22.31
CA ASN A 20 15.48 -10.85 22.93
C ASN A 20 14.43 -9.99 22.22
N VAL A 21 13.16 -10.35 22.43
CA VAL A 21 12.01 -9.67 21.83
C VAL A 21 11.72 -8.39 22.61
N THR A 22 11.76 -7.26 21.91
CA THR A 22 11.43 -5.93 22.43
C THR A 22 10.16 -5.35 21.80
N TRP A 23 9.68 -5.93 20.69
CA TRP A 23 8.42 -5.58 20.05
C TRP A 23 7.32 -6.58 20.45
N ASP A 24 6.37 -6.13 21.27
CA ASP A 24 5.27 -6.96 21.77
C ASP A 24 4.13 -7.14 20.74
N VAL A 25 3.82 -6.07 19.99
CA VAL A 25 2.76 -6.03 18.97
C VAL A 25 3.29 -5.28 17.75
N THR A 26 3.09 -5.85 16.56
CA THR A 26 3.58 -5.29 15.30
C THR A 26 2.45 -5.19 14.28
N ASP A 27 2.36 -4.06 13.59
CA ASP A 27 1.52 -3.91 12.40
C ASP A 27 2.27 -4.48 11.17
N THR A 28 1.63 -5.36 10.41
CA THR A 28 2.27 -6.14 9.34
C THR A 28 1.28 -6.40 8.21
N ASP A 29 1.79 -6.78 7.03
CA ASP A 29 0.95 -7.32 5.97
C ASP A 29 0.27 -8.64 6.39
N THR A 30 -0.97 -8.82 5.94
CA THR A 30 -1.81 -9.97 6.33
C THR A 30 -1.25 -11.30 5.82
N LEU A 31 -0.68 -11.35 4.61
CA LEU A 31 -0.10 -12.57 4.06
C LEU A 31 1.20 -12.94 4.76
N TRP A 32 2.02 -11.94 5.08
CA TRP A 32 3.22 -12.14 5.89
C TRP A 32 2.88 -12.73 7.25
N ALA A 33 1.93 -12.13 7.97
CA ALA A 33 1.51 -12.62 9.29
C ALA A 33 0.99 -14.06 9.25
N LYS A 34 0.21 -14.39 8.22
CA LYS A 34 -0.31 -15.76 8.01
C LYS A 34 0.81 -16.77 7.75
N ARG A 35 1.83 -16.40 6.97
CA ARG A 35 2.97 -17.27 6.61
C ARG A 35 3.92 -17.52 7.79
N GLU A 36 4.12 -16.52 8.63
CA GLU A 36 5.05 -16.57 9.77
C GLU A 36 4.39 -16.98 11.10
N CYS A 37 3.09 -17.25 11.08
CA CYS A 37 2.33 -17.75 12.23
C CYS A 37 2.90 -19.08 12.76
N GLY A 38 3.28 -19.09 14.03
CA GLY A 38 3.96 -20.21 14.69
C GLY A 38 5.47 -20.29 14.46
N LYS A 39 6.05 -19.35 13.70
CA LYS A 39 7.50 -19.25 13.45
C LYS A 39 8.09 -17.99 14.08
N LEU A 40 7.63 -16.83 13.60
CA LEU A 40 8.05 -15.51 14.10
C LEU A 40 6.94 -14.83 14.90
N LEU A 41 5.69 -15.23 14.67
CA LEU A 41 4.52 -14.73 15.40
C LEU A 41 3.90 -15.85 16.24
N MET A 42 3.44 -15.53 17.44
CA MET A 42 2.72 -16.48 18.28
C MET A 42 1.22 -16.52 17.94
N PRO A 43 0.56 -17.69 18.07
CA PRO A 43 -0.90 -17.75 18.00
C PRO A 43 -1.54 -16.84 19.05
N LEU A 44 -2.63 -16.19 18.67
CA LEU A 44 -3.43 -15.40 19.60
C LEU A 44 -4.14 -16.33 20.58
N ASP A 45 -4.17 -15.95 21.86
CA ASP A 45 -4.98 -16.66 22.86
C ASP A 45 -6.44 -16.20 22.74
N PRO A 46 -7.38 -17.09 22.35
CA PRO A 46 -8.79 -16.73 22.21
C PRO A 46 -9.47 -16.37 23.54
N LYS A 47 -8.85 -16.67 24.69
CA LYS A 47 -9.34 -16.21 25.99
C LYS A 47 -9.04 -14.73 26.24
N ILE A 48 -8.04 -14.18 25.55
CA ILE A 48 -7.61 -12.79 25.68
C ILE A 48 -8.14 -11.96 24.51
N VAL A 49 -8.03 -12.49 23.28
CA VAL A 49 -8.42 -11.80 22.06
C VAL A 49 -9.70 -12.41 21.50
N ASP A 50 -10.83 -11.75 21.75
CA ASP A 50 -12.12 -12.12 21.17
C ASP A 50 -12.15 -11.78 19.67
N THR A 51 -12.02 -12.81 18.84
CA THR A 51 -12.08 -12.69 17.37
C THR A 51 -13.48 -12.94 16.80
N SER A 52 -14.47 -13.27 17.63
CA SER A 52 -15.82 -13.61 17.18
C SER A 52 -16.56 -12.47 16.50
N LYS A 53 -16.14 -11.22 16.76
CA LYS A 53 -16.71 -10.00 16.19
C LYS A 53 -15.96 -9.50 14.96
N LEU A 54 -14.88 -10.17 14.56
CA LEU A 54 -14.14 -9.77 13.37
C LEU A 54 -14.98 -10.02 12.11
N PRO A 55 -14.87 -9.15 11.09
CA PRO A 55 -15.48 -9.42 9.80
C PRO A 55 -15.04 -10.78 9.26
N LYS A 56 -15.97 -11.48 8.60
CA LYS A 56 -15.69 -12.78 7.99
C LYS A 56 -14.50 -12.63 7.03
N ASP A 57 -13.60 -13.61 7.08
CA ASP A 57 -12.38 -13.68 6.25
C ASP A 57 -11.31 -12.61 6.57
N MET A 58 -11.46 -11.87 7.68
CA MET A 58 -10.43 -10.97 8.18
C MET A 58 -9.71 -11.53 9.42
N GLY A 59 -8.38 -11.37 9.46
CA GLY A 59 -7.52 -11.87 10.54
C GLY A 59 -7.02 -13.31 10.31
N GLY A 60 -6.44 -13.91 11.34
CA GLY A 60 -5.89 -15.25 11.29
C GLY A 60 -5.45 -15.77 12.66
N LYS A 61 -4.89 -16.98 12.68
CA LYS A 61 -4.45 -17.64 13.92
C LYS A 61 -3.47 -16.81 14.76
N CYS A 62 -2.64 -15.98 14.13
CA CYS A 62 -1.62 -15.15 14.78
C CYS A 62 -1.83 -13.63 14.57
N SER A 63 -2.97 -13.20 14.03
CA SER A 63 -3.19 -11.79 13.71
C SER A 63 -4.66 -11.40 13.74
N VAL A 64 -4.91 -10.14 14.09
CA VAL A 64 -6.21 -9.48 13.91
C VAL A 64 -6.06 -8.29 12.98
N PRO A 65 -7.12 -7.84 12.29
CA PRO A 65 -7.07 -6.64 11.46
C PRO A 65 -6.74 -5.42 12.33
N ALA A 66 -5.63 -4.76 12.05
CA ALA A 66 -5.26 -3.50 12.71
C ALA A 66 -5.91 -2.29 12.02
N MET A 67 -5.90 -2.28 10.69
CA MET A 67 -6.50 -1.25 9.87
C MET A 67 -6.95 -1.80 8.50
N SER A 68 -7.93 -1.15 7.89
CA SER A 68 -8.32 -1.39 6.50
C SER A 68 -8.05 -0.12 5.69
N TYR A 69 -7.46 -0.28 4.51
CA TYR A 69 -7.18 0.84 3.61
C TYR A 69 -7.43 0.42 2.16
N GLY A 70 -7.62 1.42 1.30
CA GLY A 70 -7.60 1.24 -0.15
C GLY A 70 -6.36 1.88 -0.75
N VAL A 71 -5.93 1.38 -1.92
CA VAL A 71 -5.01 2.13 -2.78
C VAL A 71 -5.85 3.00 -3.71
N VAL A 72 -5.64 4.31 -3.63
CA VAL A 72 -6.43 5.31 -4.35
C VAL A 72 -5.55 6.18 -5.22
N LEU A 73 -6.16 6.82 -6.20
CA LEU A 73 -5.52 7.75 -7.11
C LEU A 73 -5.60 9.17 -6.54
N MET A 74 -4.45 9.74 -6.18
CA MET A 74 -4.31 11.18 -5.95
C MET A 74 -3.69 11.84 -7.18
N TYR A 75 -4.04 13.11 -7.42
CA TYR A 75 -3.54 13.88 -8.55
C TYR A 75 -3.44 15.37 -8.22
N ASP A 76 -2.60 16.07 -8.97
CA ASP A 76 -2.47 17.52 -8.91
C ASP A 76 -3.71 18.20 -9.52
N LYS A 77 -4.53 18.83 -8.68
CA LYS A 77 -5.75 19.54 -9.07
C LYS A 77 -5.44 20.81 -9.88
N LYS A 78 -4.33 21.51 -9.63
CA LYS A 78 -3.91 22.69 -10.41
C LYS A 78 -3.61 22.27 -11.85
N LYS A 79 -3.07 21.07 -12.05
CA LYS A 79 -2.74 20.52 -13.37
C LYS A 79 -3.91 19.83 -14.08
N PHE A 80 -4.74 19.07 -13.37
CA PHE A 80 -5.77 18.21 -13.97
C PHE A 80 -7.20 18.55 -13.57
N GLY A 81 -7.45 19.62 -12.83
CA GLY A 81 -8.79 19.97 -12.32
C GLY A 81 -9.88 20.12 -13.39
N GLY A 82 -9.52 20.58 -14.59
CA GLY A 82 -10.45 20.68 -15.72
C GLY A 82 -10.76 19.33 -16.42
N ASN A 83 -9.91 18.32 -16.25
CA ASN A 83 -10.09 16.99 -16.82
C ASN A 83 -9.41 15.94 -15.91
N PRO A 84 -9.97 15.66 -14.73
CA PRO A 84 -9.29 14.84 -13.73
C PRO A 84 -9.18 13.38 -14.20
N PRO A 85 -8.11 12.65 -13.83
CA PRO A 85 -8.04 11.21 -14.08
C PRO A 85 -9.06 10.48 -13.20
N LYS A 86 -9.76 9.49 -13.76
CA LYS A 86 -10.88 8.80 -13.08
C LYS A 86 -10.68 7.29 -12.93
N SER A 87 -9.57 6.78 -13.44
CA SER A 87 -9.33 5.35 -13.54
C SER A 87 -7.84 5.02 -13.51
N TRP A 88 -7.51 3.75 -13.26
CA TRP A 88 -6.15 3.26 -13.46
C TRP A 88 -5.73 3.38 -14.94
N ALA A 89 -6.65 3.25 -15.90
CA ALA A 89 -6.32 3.46 -17.30
C ALA A 89 -5.81 4.89 -17.58
N ASP A 90 -6.43 5.90 -16.95
CA ASP A 90 -5.96 7.28 -17.00
C ASP A 90 -4.59 7.44 -16.32
N PHE A 91 -4.37 6.78 -15.18
CA PHE A 91 -3.06 6.78 -14.50
C PHE A 91 -1.93 6.28 -15.40
N PHE A 92 -2.17 5.22 -16.19
CA PHE A 92 -1.16 4.68 -17.11
C PHE A 92 -1.03 5.50 -18.41
N ASN A 93 -2.00 6.34 -18.77
CA ASN A 93 -1.97 7.11 -20.02
C ASN A 93 -1.07 8.36 -19.93
N THR A 94 0.22 8.22 -20.27
CA THR A 94 1.23 9.30 -20.27
C THR A 94 0.97 10.42 -21.26
N GLY A 95 0.28 10.14 -22.36
CA GLY A 95 -0.06 11.16 -23.35
C GLY A 95 -1.17 12.09 -22.86
N LYS A 96 -2.26 11.52 -22.32
CA LYS A 96 -3.40 12.29 -21.81
C LYS A 96 -3.09 12.97 -20.48
N TYR A 97 -2.31 12.31 -19.62
CA TYR A 97 -1.91 12.83 -18.31
C TYR A 97 -0.38 12.88 -18.16
N PRO A 98 0.26 13.93 -18.69
CA PRO A 98 1.70 14.07 -18.68
C PRO A 98 2.25 14.35 -17.28
N GLY A 99 3.45 13.82 -17.00
CA GLY A 99 4.16 14.02 -15.74
C GLY A 99 4.62 12.71 -15.11
N LYS A 100 5.43 12.83 -14.05
CA LYS A 100 5.81 11.68 -13.24
C LYS A 100 4.60 11.19 -12.43
N ARG A 101 4.61 9.90 -12.10
CA ARG A 101 3.65 9.26 -11.21
C ARG A 101 4.35 8.47 -10.13
N ALA A 102 3.80 8.47 -8.92
CA ALA A 102 4.34 7.67 -7.84
C ALA A 102 3.57 6.35 -7.63
N ILE A 103 4.29 5.26 -7.37
CA ILE A 103 3.75 3.96 -6.98
C ILE A 103 4.51 3.40 -5.77
N PRO A 104 3.92 2.50 -4.97
CA PRO A 104 4.65 1.85 -3.88
C PRO A 104 5.86 1.07 -4.41
N GLY A 105 6.97 1.16 -3.68
CA GLY A 105 8.22 0.43 -3.91
C GLY A 105 8.87 0.03 -2.59
N ILE A 106 8.09 -0.57 -1.70
CA ILE A 106 8.52 -0.98 -0.36
C ILE A 106 9.31 -2.29 -0.47
N PRO A 107 10.63 -2.32 -0.16
CA PRO A 107 11.48 -3.47 -0.47
C PRO A 107 11.08 -4.79 0.23
N SER A 108 10.46 -4.70 1.41
CA SER A 108 10.08 -5.83 2.25
C SER A 108 8.60 -6.23 2.12
N ASP A 109 7.82 -5.48 1.33
CA ASP A 109 6.38 -5.66 1.24
C ASP A 109 5.92 -5.74 -0.22
N ALA A 110 5.19 -6.81 -0.55
CA ALA A 110 4.51 -6.94 -1.83
C ALA A 110 3.22 -6.10 -1.78
N SER A 111 3.39 -4.78 -1.66
CA SER A 111 2.28 -3.86 -1.44
C SER A 111 1.21 -4.04 -2.52
N PRO A 112 -0.04 -4.39 -2.15
CA PRO A 112 -1.12 -4.57 -3.12
C PRO A 112 -1.38 -3.29 -3.91
N GLY A 113 -1.83 -3.43 -5.16
CA GLY A 113 -2.41 -2.35 -5.95
C GLY A 113 -1.68 -2.07 -7.26
N ALA A 114 -0.34 -1.98 -7.25
CA ALA A 114 0.40 -1.60 -8.47
C ALA A 114 0.36 -2.69 -9.55
N LEU A 115 0.55 -3.96 -9.16
CA LEU A 115 0.50 -5.10 -10.09
C LEU A 115 -0.94 -5.37 -10.55
N GLU A 116 -1.91 -5.30 -9.64
CA GLU A 116 -3.33 -5.42 -9.91
C GLU A 116 -3.81 -4.36 -10.91
N ALA A 117 -3.50 -3.08 -10.65
CA ALA A 117 -3.85 -1.99 -11.54
C ALA A 117 -3.23 -2.16 -12.93
N ALA A 118 -1.97 -2.60 -12.99
CA ALA A 118 -1.31 -2.89 -14.26
C ALA A 118 -2.04 -3.98 -15.06
N LEU A 119 -2.43 -5.09 -14.42
CA LEU A 119 -3.16 -6.18 -15.08
C LEU A 119 -4.57 -5.78 -15.52
N LEU A 120 -5.30 -5.04 -14.68
CA LEU A 120 -6.62 -4.51 -15.01
C LEU A 120 -6.57 -3.61 -16.24
N VAL A 121 -5.58 -2.70 -16.30
CA VAL A 121 -5.38 -1.82 -17.45
C VAL A 121 -4.89 -2.58 -18.68
N ASP A 122 -4.22 -3.71 -18.49
CA ASP A 122 -3.84 -4.61 -19.57
C ASP A 122 -4.98 -5.56 -20.00
N GLY A 123 -6.20 -5.38 -19.48
CA GLY A 123 -7.41 -6.06 -19.93
C GLY A 123 -7.71 -7.39 -19.21
N VAL A 124 -7.02 -7.69 -18.10
CA VAL A 124 -7.41 -8.81 -17.24
C VAL A 124 -8.71 -8.47 -16.52
N ALA A 125 -9.69 -9.37 -16.57
CA ALA A 125 -10.95 -9.18 -15.87
C ALA A 125 -10.75 -9.29 -14.34
N PRO A 126 -11.46 -8.50 -13.52
CA PRO A 126 -11.28 -8.51 -12.05
C PRO A 126 -11.45 -9.89 -11.40
N ASP A 127 -12.35 -10.71 -11.92
CA ASP A 127 -12.63 -12.08 -11.46
C ASP A 127 -11.55 -13.11 -11.87
N ARG A 128 -10.65 -12.73 -12.78
CA ARG A 128 -9.54 -13.56 -13.27
C ARG A 128 -8.16 -13.00 -12.89
N LEU A 129 -8.12 -12.09 -11.92
CA LEU A 129 -6.90 -11.40 -11.52
C LEU A 129 -5.92 -12.33 -10.79
N TYR A 130 -6.44 -13.24 -9.96
CA TYR A 130 -5.64 -14.14 -9.14
C TYR A 130 -5.64 -15.59 -9.66
N PRO A 131 -4.51 -16.31 -9.61
CA PRO A 131 -3.18 -15.82 -9.20
C PRO A 131 -2.61 -14.78 -10.19
N LEU A 132 -1.87 -13.80 -9.68
CA LEU A 132 -1.34 -12.71 -10.49
C LEU A 132 -0.34 -13.22 -11.53
N ASN A 133 -0.49 -12.79 -12.78
CA ASN A 133 0.57 -12.92 -13.78
C ASN A 133 1.59 -11.78 -13.60
N VAL A 134 2.60 -12.02 -12.76
CA VAL A 134 3.59 -11.00 -12.37
C VAL A 134 4.39 -10.48 -13.57
N ASP A 135 4.82 -11.35 -14.49
CA ASP A 135 5.59 -10.94 -15.67
C ASP A 135 4.80 -9.99 -16.57
N ARG A 136 3.51 -10.28 -16.76
CA ARG A 136 2.61 -9.41 -17.52
C ARG A 136 2.42 -8.06 -16.83
N ALA A 137 2.23 -8.05 -15.51
CA ALA A 137 2.09 -6.83 -14.72
C ALA A 137 3.36 -5.96 -14.80
N LEU A 138 4.53 -6.57 -14.62
CA LEU A 138 5.82 -5.89 -14.72
C LEU A 138 6.08 -5.36 -16.13
N LYS A 139 5.72 -6.10 -17.19
CA LYS A 139 5.82 -5.60 -18.57
C LYS A 139 4.99 -4.33 -18.78
N LYS A 140 3.79 -4.28 -18.20
CA LYS A 140 2.92 -3.10 -18.25
C LYS A 140 3.48 -1.92 -17.43
N LEU A 141 4.03 -2.18 -16.23
CA LEU A 141 4.73 -1.14 -15.46
C LEU A 141 5.97 -0.63 -16.20
N THR A 142 6.72 -1.52 -16.85
CA THR A 142 7.90 -1.16 -17.66
C THR A 142 7.54 -0.23 -18.80
N SER A 143 6.35 -0.36 -19.42
CA SER A 143 5.93 0.53 -20.51
C SER A 143 5.78 2.00 -20.10
N VAL A 144 5.66 2.28 -18.80
CA VAL A 144 5.60 3.65 -18.23
C VAL A 144 6.76 3.95 -17.29
N ARG A 145 7.81 3.10 -17.28
CA ARG A 145 8.91 3.16 -16.30
C ARG A 145 9.60 4.52 -16.21
N SER A 146 9.78 5.20 -17.33
CA SER A 146 10.40 6.53 -17.40
C SER A 146 9.56 7.60 -16.69
N SER A 147 8.27 7.36 -16.47
CA SER A 147 7.37 8.22 -15.73
C SER A 147 7.18 7.81 -14.26
N LEU A 148 7.71 6.67 -13.82
CA LEU A 148 7.50 6.16 -12.46
C LEU A 148 8.55 6.64 -11.47
N VAL A 149 8.07 7.04 -10.29
CA VAL A 149 8.83 7.28 -9.05
C VAL A 149 8.32 6.30 -8.00
N PHE A 150 9.20 5.75 -7.18
CA PHE A 150 8.84 4.77 -6.15
C PHE A 150 8.90 5.42 -4.77
N TRP A 151 7.84 5.23 -3.99
CA TRP A 151 7.82 5.64 -2.58
C TRP A 151 7.87 4.41 -1.67
N ASP A 152 8.54 4.55 -0.54
CA ASP A 152 8.75 3.52 0.47
C ASP A 152 8.01 3.80 1.78
N THR A 153 7.53 5.04 1.96
CA THR A 153 6.72 5.46 3.11
C THR A 153 5.51 6.27 2.68
N GLY A 154 4.46 6.23 3.50
CA GLY A 154 3.26 7.05 3.26
C GLY A 154 3.55 8.55 3.24
N ALA A 155 4.45 9.03 4.09
CA ALA A 155 4.88 10.45 4.10
C ALA A 155 5.61 10.83 2.80
N ARG A 156 6.51 9.97 2.30
CA ARG A 156 7.17 10.19 1.00
C ARG A 156 6.15 10.26 -0.14
N SER A 157 5.10 9.43 -0.10
CA SER A 157 4.05 9.46 -1.13
C SER A 157 3.31 10.81 -1.20
N GLN A 158 3.07 11.45 -0.04
CA GLN A 158 2.45 12.78 0.06
C GLN A 158 3.41 13.87 -0.41
N GLN A 159 4.64 13.87 0.10
CA GLN A 159 5.69 14.84 -0.24
C GLN A 159 5.95 14.92 -1.75
N LEU A 160 5.94 13.79 -2.44
CA LEU A 160 6.11 13.73 -3.90
C LEU A 160 5.05 14.54 -4.65
N LEU A 161 3.80 14.54 -4.18
CA LEU A 161 2.71 15.32 -4.77
C LEU A 161 2.80 16.79 -4.37
N GLU A 162 3.03 17.08 -3.09
CA GLU A 162 3.12 18.45 -2.56
C GLU A 162 4.26 19.24 -3.20
N SER A 163 5.41 18.60 -3.42
CA SER A 163 6.56 19.22 -4.08
C SER A 163 6.39 19.38 -5.60
N GLY A 164 5.35 18.76 -6.18
CA GLY A 164 5.18 18.69 -7.64
C GLY A 164 6.17 17.77 -8.35
N GLU A 165 6.98 16.98 -7.62
CA GLU A 165 7.88 15.97 -8.21
C GLU A 165 7.08 14.95 -9.03
N VAL A 166 5.86 14.62 -8.58
CA VAL A 166 4.88 13.84 -9.34
C VAL A 166 3.56 14.57 -9.50
N SER A 167 2.86 14.28 -10.59
CA SER A 167 1.55 14.86 -10.90
C SER A 167 0.37 13.98 -10.49
N MET A 168 0.63 12.73 -10.13
CA MET A 168 -0.34 11.78 -9.60
C MET A 168 0.36 10.64 -8.87
N ALA A 169 -0.34 9.97 -7.97
CA ALA A 169 0.22 8.87 -7.19
C ALA A 169 -0.84 7.82 -6.84
N MET A 170 -0.41 6.56 -6.81
CA MET A 170 -1.08 5.50 -6.06
C MET A 170 -0.69 5.66 -4.59
N VAL A 171 -1.67 5.93 -3.72
CA VAL A 171 -1.44 6.17 -2.29
C VAL A 171 -2.42 5.38 -1.44
N TRP A 172 -2.09 5.17 -0.17
CA TRP A 172 -3.04 4.65 0.80
C TRP A 172 -4.15 5.67 1.08
N SER A 173 -5.39 5.22 1.17
CA SER A 173 -6.58 6.06 1.35
C SER A 173 -6.49 6.98 2.57
N GLY A 174 -5.85 6.54 3.66
CA GLY A 174 -5.62 7.39 4.83
C GLY A 174 -4.73 8.62 4.54
N ARG A 175 -3.75 8.47 3.64
CA ARG A 175 -2.88 9.58 3.20
C ARG A 175 -3.64 10.56 2.30
N ALA A 176 -4.50 10.03 1.42
CA ALA A 176 -5.37 10.86 0.60
C ALA A 176 -6.40 11.63 1.45
N TYR A 177 -6.96 10.99 2.47
CA TYR A 177 -7.90 11.63 3.39
C TYR A 177 -7.23 12.75 4.20
N ALA A 178 -6.06 12.49 4.78
CA ALA A 178 -5.30 13.49 5.53
C ALA A 178 -4.96 14.72 4.66
N ALA A 179 -4.43 14.49 3.45
CA ALA A 179 -4.13 15.58 2.52
C ALA A 179 -5.40 16.35 2.10
N GLY A 180 -6.54 15.65 1.93
CA GLY A 180 -7.82 16.28 1.67
C GLY A 180 -8.26 17.21 2.80
N LEU A 181 -8.12 16.79 4.05
CA LEU A 181 -8.42 17.61 5.23
C LEU A 181 -7.52 18.84 5.34
N GLU A 182 -6.22 18.69 5.10
CA GLU A 182 -5.27 19.82 5.13
C GLU A 182 -5.65 20.92 4.11
N LEU A 183 -6.14 20.53 2.92
CA LEU A 183 -6.65 21.49 1.93
C LEU A 183 -7.91 22.23 2.42
N PHE A 184 -8.80 21.55 3.16
CA PHE A 184 -9.99 22.19 3.73
C PHE A 184 -9.64 23.16 4.88
N GLU A 185 -8.65 22.83 5.72
CA GLU A 185 -8.20 23.69 6.82
C GLU A 185 -7.43 24.92 6.30
N HIS A 186 -6.74 24.80 5.16
CA HIS A 186 -5.99 25.89 4.54
C HIS A 186 -6.74 26.68 3.46
N GLY A 187 -8.00 26.33 3.17
CA GLY A 187 -8.91 27.17 2.37
C GLY A 187 -8.55 27.31 0.88
N GLU A 188 -8.01 26.27 0.24
CA GLU A 188 -7.80 26.19 -1.22
C GLU A 188 -8.87 25.35 -1.94
#